data_AF-A0A1F5CSS5-F1
#
_entry.id   AF-A0A1F5CSS5-F1
#
_cell.length_a   1.000
_cell.length_b   1.000
_cell.length_c   1.000
_cell.angle_alpha   90.00
_cell.angle_beta   90.00
_cell.angle_gamma   90.00
#
_symmetry.space_group_name_H-M   'P 1'
#
loop_
_entity.id
_entity.type
_entity.pdbx_description
1 polymer ?
#
loop_
_entity_poly.entity_id
_entity_poly.type
_entity_poly.pdbx_seq_one_letter_code
_entity_poly.pdbx_strand_id
1 'polypeptide(L)'
;MSHTRSCKAEVRLAVPDGTVEAILGALTPETGSPSSDRSDAELERIPGGLVIRAYASDTSAMRAALNSYLRWVQGIMETVEGLR
;
A
#
# COMPACT_ATOMS: atom_id res chain seq x y z
N MET A 1 7.46 -16.59 19.74
CA MET A 1 7.69 -17.30 18.46
C MET A 1 7.85 -16.24 17.38
N SER A 2 9.09 -16.04 16.89
CA SER A 2 9.38 -15.03 15.87
C SER A 2 8.93 -15.56 14.51
N HIS A 3 7.86 -15.02 13.93
CA HIS A 3 7.52 -15.28 12.53
C HIS A 3 8.46 -14.42 11.68
N THR A 4 9.53 -15.04 11.17
CA THR A 4 10.41 -14.41 10.19
C THR A 4 9.58 -14.05 8.96
N ARG A 5 9.37 -12.75 8.74
CA ARG A 5 8.75 -12.20 7.52
C ARG A 5 9.64 -12.60 6.34
N SER A 6 9.26 -13.65 5.63
CA SER A 6 10.11 -14.32 4.63
C SER A 6 10.08 -13.65 3.25
N CYS A 7 9.03 -12.87 2.97
CA CYS A 7 8.78 -12.27 1.66
C CYS A 7 8.75 -10.75 1.75
N LYS A 8 9.40 -10.08 0.78
CA LYS A 8 9.33 -8.63 0.57
C LYS A 8 8.95 -8.33 -0.87
N ALA A 9 8.08 -7.35 -1.09
CA ALA A 9 7.76 -6.81 -2.40
C ALA A 9 7.80 -5.27 -2.38
N GLU A 10 8.17 -4.67 -3.50
CA GLU A 10 8.13 -3.22 -3.71
C GLU A 10 7.35 -2.94 -4.99
N VAL A 11 6.33 -2.08 -4.90
CA VAL A 11 5.54 -1.62 -6.05
C VAL A 11 5.68 -0.12 -6.15
N ARG A 12 6.09 0.36 -7.33
CA ARG A 12 6.21 1.78 -7.63
C ARG A 12 5.04 2.20 -8.50
N LEU A 13 4.31 3.21 -8.08
CA LEU A 13 3.13 3.70 -8.77
C LEU A 13 3.38 5.13 -9.22
N ALA A 14 3.24 5.38 -10.52
CA ALA A 14 3.20 6.73 -11.06
C ALA A 14 1.83 7.32 -10.76
N VAL A 15 1.80 8.39 -9.98
CA VAL A 15 0.55 9.04 -9.54
C VAL A 15 0.76 10.56 -9.56
N PRO A 16 -0.21 11.35 -10.06
CA PRO A 16 -0.11 12.81 -10.02
C PRO A 16 0.08 13.33 -8.60
N ASP A 17 0.93 14.35 -8.41
CA ASP A 17 1.29 14.87 -7.08
C ASP A 17 0.07 15.23 -6.21
N GLY A 18 -0.97 15.83 -6.81
CA GLY A 18 -2.20 16.17 -6.09
C GLY A 18 -3.01 14.96 -5.58
N THR A 19 -2.79 13.77 -6.16
CA THR A 19 -3.46 12.53 -5.77
C THR A 19 -2.59 11.71 -4.81
N VAL A 20 -1.26 11.85 -4.84
CA VAL A 20 -0.34 11.17 -3.92
C VAL A 20 -0.65 11.50 -2.46
N GLU A 21 -0.86 12.77 -2.13
CA GLU A 21 -1.17 13.20 -0.76
C GLU A 21 -2.51 12.63 -0.27
N ALA A 22 -3.51 12.54 -1.15
CA ALA A 22 -4.79 11.91 -0.84
C ALA A 22 -4.64 10.41 -0.55
N ILE A 23 -3.79 9.70 -1.32
CA ILE A 23 -3.49 8.28 -1.09
C ILE A 23 -2.78 8.09 0.24
N LEU A 24 -1.73 8.86 0.51
CA LEU A 24 -0.97 8.75 1.75
C LEU A 24 -1.84 9.06 2.97
N GLY A 25 -2.64 10.12 2.90
CA GLY A 25 -3.56 10.48 3.98
C GLY A 25 -4.60 9.40 4.25
N ALA A 26 -5.12 8.74 3.22
CA ALA A 26 -6.11 7.68 3.36
C ALA A 26 -5.53 6.34 3.84
N LEU A 27 -4.32 5.98 3.41
CA LEU A 27 -3.78 4.63 3.62
C LEU A 27 -2.75 4.52 4.76
N THR A 28 -2.13 5.62 5.19
CA THR A 28 -1.20 5.58 6.33
C THR A 28 -1.82 4.98 7.60
N PRO A 29 -3.09 5.26 7.98
CA PRO A 29 -3.72 4.61 9.14
C PRO A 29 -3.75 3.08 9.04
N GLU A 30 -3.94 2.54 7.84
CA GLU A 30 -4.04 1.10 7.56
C GLU A 30 -2.68 0.38 7.70
N THR A 31 -1.57 1.12 7.56
CA THR A 31 -0.22 0.57 7.81
C THR A 31 0.05 0.35 9.30
N GLY A 32 -0.53 1.18 10.17
CA GLY A 32 -0.36 1.10 11.63
C GLY A 32 -1.30 0.12 12.33
N SER A 33 -2.37 -0.30 11.66
CA SER A 33 -3.36 -1.28 12.15
C SER A 33 -3.53 -2.43 11.15
N PRO A 34 -2.50 -3.27 10.97
CA PRO A 34 -2.56 -4.33 9.97
C PRO A 34 -3.73 -5.28 10.25
N SER A 35 -4.49 -5.60 9.20
CA SER A 35 -5.64 -6.51 9.27
C SER A 35 -5.28 -7.96 9.65
N SER A 36 -3.99 -8.31 9.66
CA SER A 36 -3.48 -9.56 10.23
C SER A 36 -2.02 -9.44 10.64
N ASP A 37 -1.59 -10.26 11.60
CA ASP A 37 -0.17 -10.38 12.03
C ASP A 37 0.76 -10.94 10.94
N ARG A 38 0.22 -11.35 9.79
CA ARG A 38 0.95 -12.08 8.74
C ARG A 38 1.48 -11.18 7.63
N SER A 39 1.12 -9.90 7.62
CA SER A 39 1.56 -8.94 6.62
C SER A 39 1.70 -7.54 7.19
N ASP A 40 2.68 -6.80 6.69
CA ASP A 40 2.95 -5.42 7.04
C ASP A 40 3.20 -4.62 5.75
N ALA A 41 2.98 -3.31 5.78
CA ALA A 41 3.23 -2.46 4.63
C ALA A 41 3.71 -1.06 5.03
N GLU A 42 4.58 -0.51 4.20
CA GLU A 42 5.08 0.86 4.29
C GLU A 42 4.71 1.61 3.01
N LEU A 43 4.35 2.88 3.17
CA LEU A 43 4.05 3.79 2.07
C LEU A 43 5.05 4.94 2.10
N GLU A 44 5.64 5.26 0.95
CA GLU A 44 6.60 6.35 0.82
C GLU A 44 6.30 7.18 -0.42
N ARG A 45 6.27 8.51 -0.29
CA ARG A 45 6.24 9.41 -1.43
C ARG A 45 7.58 9.39 -2.16
N ILE A 46 7.54 9.31 -3.48
CA ILE A 46 8.71 9.48 -4.34
C ILE A 46 8.45 10.55 -5.40
N PRO A 47 9.48 11.10 -6.05
CA PRO A 47 9.27 11.97 -7.22
C PRO A 47 8.42 11.26 -8.28
N GLY A 48 7.29 11.87 -8.66
CA GLY A 48 6.37 11.33 -9.66
C GLY A 48 5.40 10.25 -9.16
N GLY A 49 5.31 10.00 -7.85
CA GLY A 49 4.31 9.08 -7.32
C GLY A 49 4.58 8.56 -5.90
N LEU A 50 4.35 7.27 -5.69
CA LEU A 50 4.58 6.60 -4.41
C LEU A 50 5.14 5.19 -4.57
N VAL A 51 5.70 4.69 -3.47
CA VAL A 51 6.17 3.31 -3.32
C VAL A 51 5.38 2.64 -2.21
N ILE A 52 4.95 1.40 -2.48
CA ILE A 52 4.37 0.48 -1.50
C ILE A 52 5.38 -0.62 -1.25
N ARG A 53 5.84 -0.78 0.00
CA ARG A 53 6.66 -1.92 0.40
C ARG A 53 5.83 -2.85 1.25
N ALA A 54 5.66 -4.08 0.82
CA ALA A 54 4.92 -5.10 1.56
C ALA A 54 5.88 -6.15 2.11
N TYR A 55 5.61 -6.61 3.32
CA TYR A 55 6.33 -7.67 4.02
C TYR A 55 5.32 -8.74 4.44
N ALA A 56 5.63 -10.02 4.24
CA ALA A 56 4.69 -11.09 4.59
C ALA A 56 5.39 -12.39 5.02
N SER A 57 4.67 -13.24 5.74
CA SER A 57 5.15 -14.57 6.17
C SER A 57 5.30 -15.56 5.01
N ASP A 58 4.50 -15.38 3.96
CA ASP A 58 4.41 -16.27 2.80
C ASP A 58 3.85 -15.53 1.58
N THR A 59 3.89 -16.18 0.43
CA THR A 59 3.44 -15.61 -0.86
C THR A 59 1.93 -15.40 -0.93
N SER A 60 1.13 -16.16 -0.17
CA SER A 60 -0.33 -15.98 -0.15
C SER A 60 -0.71 -14.72 0.62
N ALA A 61 -0.10 -14.50 1.79
CA ALA A 61 -0.22 -13.26 2.55
C ALA A 61 0.32 -12.06 1.76
N MET A 62 1.43 -12.21 1.05
CA MET A 62 1.97 -11.17 0.15
C MET A 62 0.95 -10.78 -0.93
N ARG A 63 0.39 -11.77 -1.64
CA ARG A 63 -0.62 -11.52 -2.68
C ARG A 63 -1.85 -10.82 -2.10
N ALA A 64 -2.30 -11.24 -0.92
CA ALA A 64 -3.45 -10.60 -0.24
C ALA A 64 -3.14 -9.14 0.11
N ALA A 65 -1.97 -8.85 0.68
CA ALA A 65 -1.54 -7.50 1.01
C ALA A 65 -1.48 -6.60 -0.23
N LEU A 66 -0.75 -7.03 -1.27
CA LEU A 66 -0.63 -6.26 -2.52
C LEU A 66 -2.00 -6.02 -3.17
N ASN A 67 -2.86 -7.04 -3.25
CA ASN A 67 -4.19 -6.87 -3.83
C ASN A 67 -5.05 -5.86 -3.06
N SER A 68 -4.95 -5.82 -1.72
CA SER A 68 -5.68 -4.85 -0.90
C SER A 68 -5.19 -3.43 -1.16
N TYR A 69 -3.87 -3.20 -1.05
CA TYR A 69 -3.29 -1.87 -1.24
C TYR A 69 -3.51 -1.33 -2.66
N LEU A 70 -3.31 -2.16 -3.68
CA LEU A 70 -3.54 -1.74 -5.08
C LEU A 70 -5.01 -1.39 -5.34
N ARG A 71 -5.93 -2.18 -4.80
CA ARG A 71 -7.37 -1.90 -4.92
C ARG A 71 -7.75 -0.61 -4.21
N TRP A 72 -7.21 -0.34 -3.02
CA TRP A 72 -7.48 0.90 -2.32
C TRP A 72 -6.90 2.12 -3.05
N VAL A 73 -5.68 2.02 -3.56
CA VAL A 73 -5.09 3.08 -4.40
C VAL A 73 -5.99 3.36 -5.61
N GLN A 74 -6.44 2.33 -6.32
CA GLN A 74 -7.35 2.49 -7.44
C GLN A 74 -8.64 3.21 -7.03
N GLY A 75 -9.30 2.78 -5.95
CA GLY A 75 -10.53 3.42 -5.48
C GLY A 75 -10.34 4.88 -5.05
N ILE A 76 -9.21 5.22 -4.44
CA ILE A 76 -8.86 6.60 -4.10
C ILE A 76 -8.65 7.43 -5.36
N MET A 77 -7.94 6.89 -6.37
CA MET A 77 -7.73 7.60 -7.63
C MET A 77 -9.05 7.88 -8.34
N GLU A 78 -9.92 6.88 -8.47
CA GLU A 78 -11.25 7.03 -9.08
C GLU A 78 -12.11 8.06 -8.32
N THR A 79 -12.04 8.05 -6.98
CA THR A 79 -12.77 9.03 -6.15
C THR A 79 -12.24 10.45 -6.36
N VAL A 80 -10.92 10.64 -6.35
CA VAL A 80 -10.30 11.97 -6.56
C VAL A 80 -10.55 12.49 -7.96
N GLU A 81 -10.55 11.62 -8.97
CA GLU A 81 -10.89 11.98 -10.35
C GLU A 81 -12.35 12.41 -10.49
N GLY A 82 -13.29 11.68 -9.86
CA GLY A 82 -14.72 12.03 -9.87
C GLY A 82 -15.09 13.29 -9.08
N LEU A 83 -14.18 13.84 -8.28
CA LEU A 83 -14.36 15.12 -7.57
C LEU A 83 -13.90 16.34 -8.36
N ARG A 84 -13.32 16.15 -9.55
CA ARG A 84 -12.89 17.21 -10.47
C ARG A 84 -13.95 17.52 -11.52
#